data_AF-A0A3M1NIL1-F1
#
_entry.id   AF-A0A3M1NIL1-F1
#
_cell.length_a   1.000
_cell.length_b   1.000
_cell.length_c   1.000
_cell.angle_alpha   90.00
_cell.angle_beta   90.00
_cell.angle_gamma   90.00
#
_symmetry.space_group_name_H-M   'P 1'
#
loop_
_entity.id
_entity.type
_entity.pdbx_description
1 polymer ?
#
loop_
_entity_poly.entity_id
_entity_poly.type
_entity_poly.pdbx_seq_one_letter_code
_entity_poly.pdbx_strand_id
1 'polypeptide(L)' 'MNANIMGNVTCPKCGHKQPMKIPSSSCQAFYKCEGCKSMIPAEKSCCVFCDYGDRKCPAAEKHKK' A
#
# COMPACT_ATOMS: atom_id res chain seq x y z
N MET A 1 -3.75 18.59 8.96
CA MET A 1 -3.99 18.20 7.55
C MET A 1 -3.77 16.69 7.40
N ASN A 2 -4.76 15.94 6.91
CA ASN A 2 -4.63 14.51 6.64
C ASN A 2 -3.88 14.31 5.30
N ALA A 3 -2.57 14.09 5.37
CA ALA A 3 -1.72 13.90 4.20
C ALA A 3 -2.12 12.61 3.46
N ASN A 4 -2.78 12.73 2.31
CA ASN A 4 -2.97 11.63 1.39
C ASN A 4 -1.75 11.60 0.46
N ILE A 5 -0.90 10.57 0.59
CA ILE A 5 0.36 10.49 -0.16
C ILE A 5 0.09 9.71 -1.44
N MET A 6 0.54 10.22 -2.58
CA MET A 6 0.56 9.44 -3.81
C MET A 6 1.79 8.52 -3.78
N GLY A 7 1.56 7.21 -3.90
CA GLY A 7 2.63 6.21 -4.00
C GLY A 7 2.38 5.28 -5.18
N ASN A 8 3.41 4.53 -5.56
CA ASN A 8 3.27 3.46 -6.54
C ASN A 8 3.30 2.13 -5.80
N VAL A 9 2.31 1.27 -6.07
CA VAL A 9 2.31 -0.10 -5.57
C VAL A 9 2.79 -1.02 -6.69
N THR A 10 3.79 -1.84 -6.37
CA THR A 10 4.34 -2.81 -7.32
C THR A 10 3.71 -4.16 -7.06
N CYS A 11 3.16 -4.80 -8.08
CA CYS A 11 2.59 -6.13 -7.95
C CYS A 11 3.67 -7.18 -7.81
N PRO A 12 3.76 -7.93 -6.68
CA PRO A 12 4.73 -9.02 -6.55
C PRO A 12 4.40 -10.21 -7.47
N LYS A 13 3.16 -10.30 -7.96
CA LYS A 13 2.72 -11.39 -8.88
C LYS A 13 3.14 -11.17 -10.33
N CYS A 14 3.13 -9.93 -10.81
CA CYS A 14 3.37 -9.62 -12.23
C CYS A 14 4.35 -8.46 -12.48
N GLY A 15 4.84 -7.79 -11.44
CA GLY A 15 5.74 -6.63 -11.54
C GLY A 15 5.06 -5.31 -11.94
N HIS A 16 3.74 -5.30 -12.15
CA HIS A 16 3.02 -4.10 -12.59
C HIS A 16 3.02 -3.02 -11.51
N LYS A 17 3.48 -1.81 -11.85
CA LYS A 17 3.45 -0.64 -10.97
C LYS A 17 2.25 0.25 -11.30
N GLN A 18 1.38 0.47 -10.33
CA GLN A 18 0.24 1.38 -10.48
C GLN A 18 0.28 2.49 -9.43
N PRO A 19 0.02 3.76 -9.80
CA PRO A 19 -0.07 4.85 -8.84
C PRO A 19 -1.37 4.74 -8.05
N MET A 20 -1.28 4.83 -6.73
CA MET A 20 -2.44 4.77 -5.84
C MET A 20 -2.27 5.72 -4.65
N LYS A 21 -3.39 6.26 -4.18
CA LYS A 21 -3.42 7.14 -3.01
C LYS A 21 -3.30 6.29 -1.75
N ILE A 22 -2.26 6.55 -0.97
CA ILE A 22 -1.98 5.93 0.33
C ILE A 22 -2.64 6.80 1.40
N PRO A 23 -3.76 6.34 1.99
CA PRO A 23 -4.36 7.06 3.10
C PRO A 23 -3.42 6.98 4.32
N SER A 24 -3.04 8.14 4.88
CA SER A 24 -2.21 8.17 6.10
C SER A 24 -2.99 7.88 7.39
N SER A 25 -4.32 7.74 7.33
CA SER A 25 -5.19 7.49 8.50
C SER A 25 -5.91 6.14 8.46
N SER A 26 -5.71 5.31 7.43
CA SER A 26 -6.32 4.00 7.32
C SER A 26 -5.39 3.04 6.58
N CYS A 27 -5.47 1.75 6.90
CA CYS A 27 -4.70 0.74 6.21
C CYS A 27 -5.54 -0.08 5.24
N GLN A 28 -5.01 -0.27 4.04
CA GLN A 28 -5.55 -1.23 3.08
C GLN A 28 -4.79 -2.54 3.24
N ALA A 29 -5.45 -3.54 3.80
CA ALA A 29 -4.92 -4.90 3.90
C ALA A 29 -4.91 -5.62 2.55
N PHE A 30 -5.64 -5.13 1.54
CA PHE A 30 -5.71 -5.72 0.21
C PHE A 30 -5.77 -4.63 -0.87
N TYR A 31 -5.13 -4.87 -2.02
CA TYR A 31 -5.36 -4.09 -3.24
C TYR A 31 -5.59 -5.01 -4.43
N LYS A 32 -6.31 -4.51 -5.43
CA LYS A 32 -6.48 -5.20 -6.70
C LYS A 32 -5.45 -4.68 -7.69
N CYS A 33 -4.66 -5.57 -8.27
CA CYS A 33 -3.73 -5.20 -9.34
C CYS A 33 -4.51 -4.95 -10.64
N GLU A 34 -4.34 -3.80 -11.30
CA GLU A 34 -4.96 -3.58 -12.62
C GLU A 34 -4.33 -4.43 -13.74
N GLY A 35 -3.03 -4.74 -13.63
CA GLY A 35 -2.32 -5.55 -14.62
C GLY A 35 -2.76 -7.02 -14.66
N CYS A 36 -2.73 -7.71 -13.51
CA CYS A 36 -3.10 -9.13 -13.45
C CYS A 36 -4.48 -9.41 -12.85
N LYS A 37 -5.24 -8.36 -12.48
CA LYS A 37 -6.56 -8.43 -11.83
C LYS A 37 -6.59 -9.27 -10.54
N SER A 38 -5.42 -9.64 -10.02
CA SER A 38 -5.29 -10.44 -8.80
C SER A 38 -5.40 -9.54 -7.56
N MET A 39 -5.98 -10.10 -6.50
CA MET A 39 -6.06 -9.46 -5.20
C MET A 39 -4.77 -9.74 -4.44
N ILE A 40 -4.03 -8.70 -4.09
CA ILE A 40 -2.76 -8.79 -3.38
C ILE A 40 -3.02 -8.40 -1.92
N PRO A 41 -2.89 -9.34 -0.98
CA PRO A 41 -2.99 -9.08 0.45
C PRO A 41 -1.68 -8.54 1.01
N ALA A 42 -1.74 -7.82 2.13
CA ALA A 42 -0.57 -7.42 2.88
C ALA A 42 -0.05 -8.61 3.69
N GLU A 43 1.15 -9.10 3.38
CA GLU A 43 1.68 -10.32 4.01
C GLU A 43 2.32 -10.06 5.38
N LYS A 44 3.06 -8.96 5.56
CA LYS A 44 3.78 -8.69 6.82
C LYS A 44 3.23 -7.52 7.61
N SER A 45 2.70 -6.50 6.92
CA SER A 45 2.20 -5.28 7.53
C SER A 45 0.68 -5.17 7.45
N CYS A 46 0.06 -4.33 8.29
CA CYS A 46 -1.37 -3.99 8.20
C CYS A 46 -1.76 -3.34 6.84
N CYS A 47 -0.78 -2.83 6.09
CA CYS A 47 -0.94 -2.11 4.82
C CYS A 47 -0.15 -2.77 3.69
N VAL A 48 -0.80 -3.03 2.56
CA VAL A 48 -0.16 -3.51 1.31
C VAL A 48 0.93 -2.57 0.79
N PHE A 49 0.77 -1.27 1.06
CA PHE A 49 1.75 -0.26 0.70
C PHE A 49 3.02 -0.29 1.55
N CYS A 50 2.97 -0.82 2.77
CA CYS A 50 4.17 -1.00 3.57
C CYS A 50 5.07 -2.11 3.02
N ASP A 51 4.46 -3.16 2.46
CA ASP A 51 5.19 -4.31 1.90
C ASP A 51 5.61 -4.10 0.44
N TYR A 52 4.68 -3.60 -0.39
CA TYR A 52 4.85 -3.53 -1.84
C TYR A 52 4.86 -2.10 -2.41
N GLY A 53 4.68 -1.11 -1.53
CA GLY A 53 4.77 0.30 -1.92
C GLY A 53 6.24 0.72 -2.03
N ASP A 54 6.50 1.59 -2.99
CA ASP A 54 7.83 2.16 -3.21
C ASP A 54 8.21 3.21 -2.13
N ARG A 55 7.21 3.76 -1.43
CA ARG A 55 7.40 4.74 -0.35
C ARG A 55 7.08 4.17 1.02
N LYS A 56 7.89 4.55 2.02
CA LYS A 56 7.64 4.22 3.44
C LYS A 56 6.29 4.77 3.88
N CYS A 57 5.44 3.89 4.42
CA CYS A 57 4.11 4.27 4.90
C CYS A 57 4.20 5.08 6.21
N PRO A 58 3.64 6.30 6.27
CA PRO A 58 3.64 7.10 7.51
C PRO A 58 2.72 6.53 8.59
N ALA A 59 1.79 5.62 8.26
CA ALA A 59 0.88 5.02 9.23
C ALA A 59 1.58 4.07 10.23
N ALA A 60 2.78 3.57 9.89
CA ALA A 60 3.57 2.73 10.78
C ALA A 60 4.00 3.47 12.06
N GLU A 61 4.10 4.80 12.04
CA GLU A 61 4.52 5.60 13.20
C GLU A 61 3.39 5.91 14.20
N LYS A 62 2.12 5.63 13.87
CA LYS A 62 0.98 5.97 14.75
C LYS A 62 0.51 4.85 15.67
N HIS A 63 1.06 3.64 15.58
CA HIS A 63 0.72 2.53 16.49
C HIS A 63 1.78 2.32 17.57
N LYS A 64 2.20 3.43 18.20
CA LYS A 64 2.99 3.39 19.43
C LYS A 64 2.34 4.30 20.47
N LYS A 65 1.24 3.84 21.06
CA LYS A 65 0.83 4.26 22.41
C LYS A 65 -0.05 3.20 23.05
#